data_AF-A0A256Z3C0-F1
#
_entry.id   AF-A0A256Z3C0-F1
#
_cell.length_a   1.000
_cell.length_b   1.000
_cell.length_c   1.000
_cell.angle_alpha   90.00
_cell.angle_beta   90.00
_cell.angle_gamma   90.00
#
_symmetry.space_group_name_H-M   'P 1'
#
loop_
_entity.id
_entity.type
_entity.pdbx_description
1 polymer ?
#
loop_
_entity_poly.entity_id
_entity_poly.type
_entity_poly.pdbx_seq_one_letter_code
_entity_poly.pdbx_strand_id
1 'polypeptide(L)'
;MAAEGGSSLKKKVEGEFSEQSVNVGKLVKTLIKSFLRADSDYGAITDIRADINRIYDTVVRYIEEEKIDVYALKLDDRILLSKTGVNFEDVYKVMKERSELQIKKDMIEIWDDPEHRILHLIVVPVRKHFPIEYSTAKEKMGLIKKISLMTWSVLPP
;
A
#
# COMPACT_ATOMS: atom_id res chain seq x y z
N MET A 1 -30.71 -6.62 18.77
CA MET A 1 -30.40 -7.21 17.46
C MET A 1 -29.06 -6.65 17.03
N ALA A 2 -28.04 -7.50 16.99
CA ALA A 2 -26.67 -7.15 16.65
C ALA A 2 -26.42 -7.43 15.16
N ALA A 3 -25.74 -6.52 14.49
CA ALA A 3 -24.97 -6.77 13.28
C ALA A 3 -23.97 -5.63 13.14
N GLU A 4 -22.86 -5.72 13.87
CA GLU A 4 -21.68 -4.89 13.61
C GLU A 4 -21.06 -5.36 12.29
N GLY A 5 -21.11 -4.50 11.28
CA GLY A 5 -20.49 -4.71 9.98
C GLY A 5 -18.97 -4.63 10.11
N GLY A 6 -18.33 -5.78 10.26
CA GLY A 6 -16.88 -5.92 10.17
C GLY A 6 -16.40 -5.67 8.74
N SER A 7 -15.85 -4.49 8.49
CA SER A 7 -15.04 -4.20 7.30
C SER A 7 -13.91 -5.23 7.19
N SER A 8 -13.99 -6.08 6.18
CA SER A 8 -13.16 -7.29 6.01
C SER A 8 -12.04 -7.06 5.00
N LEU A 9 -11.21 -6.03 5.20
CA LEU A 9 -10.00 -5.81 4.40
C LEU A 9 -8.70 -6.28 5.08
N LYS A 10 -8.76 -7.22 6.02
CA LYS A 10 -7.57 -7.69 6.75
C LYS A 10 -7.24 -9.15 6.47
N LYS A 11 -6.23 -9.35 5.61
CA LYS A 11 -5.22 -10.38 5.84
C LYS A 11 -3.93 -9.68 6.28
N LYS A 12 -3.83 -9.42 7.58
CA LYS A 12 -2.57 -9.00 8.23
C LYS A 12 -1.63 -10.20 8.18
N VAL A 13 -0.47 -10.06 7.55
CA VAL A 13 0.58 -11.09 7.57
C VAL A 13 1.57 -10.70 8.67
N GLU A 14 1.34 -11.18 9.89
CA GLU A 14 2.23 -10.96 11.04
C GLU A 14 3.29 -12.07 11.11
N GLY A 15 4.55 -11.69 11.35
CA GLY A 15 5.63 -12.62 11.61
C GLY A 15 6.66 -12.00 12.56
N GLU A 16 6.81 -12.57 13.76
CA GLU A 16 7.85 -12.20 14.72
C GLU A 16 9.16 -12.92 14.39
N PHE A 17 10.22 -12.18 14.03
CA PHE A 17 11.54 -12.78 13.79
C PHE A 17 12.69 -11.86 14.23
N SER A 18 13.70 -12.45 14.88
CA SER A 18 14.89 -11.77 15.40
C SER A 18 15.95 -11.49 14.32
N GLU A 19 16.62 -10.33 14.45
CA GLU A 19 17.56 -9.75 13.49
C GLU A 19 18.88 -10.51 13.33
N GLN A 20 19.09 -11.07 12.14
CA GLN A 20 20.41 -11.18 11.50
C GLN A 20 20.22 -10.87 10.00
N SER A 21 21.20 -10.20 9.37
CA SER A 21 21.13 -9.65 8.01
C SER A 21 20.72 -10.66 6.91
N VAL A 22 20.97 -11.95 7.13
CA VAL A 22 20.57 -13.08 6.26
C VAL A 22 19.06 -13.35 6.29
N ASN A 23 18.37 -12.93 7.37
CA ASN A 23 16.95 -13.21 7.58
C ASN A 23 16.03 -12.21 6.86
N VAL A 24 16.39 -10.92 6.77
CA VAL A 24 15.50 -9.89 6.18
C VAL A 24 15.14 -10.20 4.72
N GLY A 25 16.13 -10.60 3.90
CA GLY A 25 15.86 -10.98 2.50
C GLY A 25 14.93 -12.19 2.37
N LYS A 26 15.15 -13.22 3.19
CA LYS A 26 14.30 -14.43 3.20
C LYS A 26 12.90 -14.13 3.72
N LEU A 27 12.79 -13.24 4.71
CA LEU A 27 11.53 -12.77 5.27
C LEU A 27 10.74 -12.01 4.20
N VAL A 28 11.33 -10.99 3.57
CA VAL A 28 10.72 -10.22 2.48
C VAL A 28 10.23 -11.14 1.36
N LYS A 29 11.06 -12.09 0.93
CA LYS A 29 10.69 -13.08 -0.08
C LYS A 29 9.47 -13.91 0.34
N THR A 30 9.43 -14.35 1.60
CA THR A 30 8.29 -15.11 2.13
C THR A 30 7.03 -14.27 2.18
N LEU A 31 7.12 -13.03 2.64
CA LEU A 31 5.99 -12.10 2.74
C LEU A 31 5.40 -11.76 1.37
N ILE A 32 6.26 -11.45 0.39
CA ILE A 32 5.81 -11.15 -0.98
C ILE A 32 5.16 -12.39 -1.62
N LYS A 33 5.75 -13.59 -1.46
CA LYS A 33 5.13 -14.82 -1.96
C LYS A 33 3.79 -15.13 -1.30
N SER A 34 3.67 -14.86 0.00
CA SER A 34 2.40 -14.98 0.73
C SER A 34 1.35 -14.03 0.18
N PHE A 35 1.72 -12.76 -0.01
CA PHE A 35 0.87 -11.74 -0.62
C PHE A 35 0.41 -12.11 -2.04
N LEU A 36 1.30 -12.64 -2.88
CA LEU A 36 0.96 -13.08 -4.22
C LEU A 36 -0.08 -14.21 -4.25
N ARG A 37 -0.08 -15.09 -3.24
CA ARG A 37 -1.06 -16.18 -3.10
C ARG A 37 -2.35 -15.76 -2.40
N ALA A 38 -2.38 -14.59 -1.77
CA ALA A 38 -3.56 -14.09 -1.10
C ALA A 38 -4.60 -13.63 -2.14
N ASP A 39 -5.88 -13.75 -1.78
CA ASP A 39 -7.02 -13.33 -2.60
C ASP A 39 -7.20 -11.80 -2.65
N SER A 40 -6.38 -11.05 -1.90
CA SER A 40 -6.40 -9.59 -1.91
C SER A 40 -5.40 -9.02 -2.92
N ASP A 41 -5.78 -7.92 -3.55
CA ASP A 41 -4.90 -7.11 -4.41
C ASP A 41 -4.02 -6.13 -3.62
N TYR A 42 -4.29 -5.95 -2.33
CA TYR A 42 -3.59 -5.00 -1.46
C TYR A 42 -2.93 -5.72 -0.29
N GLY A 43 -1.74 -5.23 0.08
CA GLY A 43 -0.97 -5.78 1.19
C GLY A 43 -0.19 -4.70 1.90
N ALA A 44 0.23 -4.99 3.13
CA ALA A 44 1.14 -4.15 3.87
C ALA A 44 2.19 -5.02 4.57
N ILE A 45 3.46 -4.60 4.47
CA ILE A 45 4.55 -5.11 5.29
C ILE A 45 4.77 -4.08 6.40
N THR A 46 4.52 -4.50 7.63
CA THR A 46 4.62 -3.70 8.86
C THR A 46 5.41 -4.48 9.91
N ASP A 47 5.74 -3.84 11.03
CA ASP A 47 6.20 -4.50 12.28
C ASP A 47 7.48 -5.35 12.15
N ILE A 48 8.29 -5.13 11.12
CA ILE A 48 9.60 -5.76 10.99
C ILE A 48 10.60 -4.96 11.81
N ARG A 49 11.24 -5.61 12.79
CA ARG A 49 12.38 -5.06 13.53
C ARG A 49 13.60 -5.01 12.61
N ALA A 50 13.65 -4.04 11.71
CA ALA A 50 14.80 -3.68 10.90
C ALA A 50 14.58 -2.27 10.34
N ASP A 51 15.65 -1.68 9.78
CA ASP A 51 15.54 -0.40 9.08
C ASP A 51 14.54 -0.48 7.90
N ILE A 52 13.52 0.38 7.92
CA ILE A 52 12.44 0.36 6.91
C ILE A 52 12.93 0.68 5.50
N ASN A 53 13.97 1.52 5.35
CA ASN A 53 14.56 1.81 4.05
C ASN A 53 15.24 0.56 3.52
N ARG A 54 16.00 -0.14 4.37
CA ARG A 54 16.63 -1.41 3.99
C ARG A 54 15.59 -2.47 3.59
N ILE A 55 14.46 -2.55 4.29
CA ILE A 55 13.37 -3.46 3.92
C ILE A 55 12.79 -3.03 2.56
N TYR A 56 12.52 -1.74 2.37
CA TYR A 56 11.97 -1.21 1.12
C TYR A 56 12.87 -1.49 -0.07
N ASP A 57 14.17 -1.22 0.04
CA ASP A 57 15.14 -1.50 -1.02
C ASP A 57 15.21 -3.01 -1.34
N THR A 58 15.07 -3.86 -0.31
CA THR A 58 15.02 -5.31 -0.49
C THR A 58 13.73 -5.77 -1.18
N VAL A 59 12.59 -5.14 -0.88
CA VAL A 59 11.30 -5.39 -1.53
C VAL A 59 11.37 -4.99 -3.00
N VAL A 60 11.81 -3.77 -3.30
CA VAL A 60 11.92 -3.25 -4.67
C VAL A 60 12.86 -4.13 -5.50
N ARG A 61 14.07 -4.41 -5.00
CA ARG A 61 15.02 -5.29 -5.69
C ARG A 61 14.43 -6.67 -5.97
N TYR A 62 13.73 -7.28 -5.01
CA TYR A 62 13.12 -8.60 -5.22
C TYR A 62 12.00 -8.57 -6.28
N ILE A 63 11.19 -7.51 -6.29
CA ILE A 63 10.15 -7.30 -7.30
C ILE A 63 10.78 -7.16 -8.69
N GLU A 64 11.84 -6.37 -8.82
CA GLU A 64 12.56 -6.15 -10.09
C GLU A 64 13.27 -7.43 -10.58
N GLU A 65 14.06 -8.07 -9.73
CA GLU A 65 14.84 -9.28 -10.08
C GLU A 65 13.94 -10.43 -10.57
N GLU A 66 12.78 -10.60 -9.93
CA GLU A 66 11.86 -11.71 -10.23
C GLU A 66 10.73 -11.27 -11.18
N LYS A 67 10.77 -10.03 -11.67
CA LYS A 67 9.78 -9.42 -12.58
C LYS A 67 8.35 -9.59 -12.08
N ILE A 68 8.13 -9.33 -10.80
CA ILE A 68 6.84 -9.47 -10.14
C ILE A 68 5.98 -8.27 -10.48
N ASP A 69 4.74 -8.50 -10.90
CA ASP A 69 3.80 -7.45 -11.28
C ASP A 69 3.10 -6.81 -10.06
N VAL A 70 3.90 -6.24 -9.16
CA VAL A 70 3.48 -5.61 -7.90
C VAL A 70 4.17 -4.26 -7.76
N TYR A 71 3.45 -3.26 -7.28
CA TYR A 71 4.02 -1.97 -6.92
C TYR A 71 4.19 -1.86 -5.41
N ALA A 72 5.33 -1.36 -4.96
CA ALA A 72 5.64 -1.14 -3.55
C ALA A 72 5.78 0.35 -3.24
N LEU A 73 5.07 0.82 -2.23
CA LEU A 73 5.12 2.20 -1.75
C LEU A 73 5.54 2.21 -0.28
N LYS A 74 6.62 2.91 0.05
CA LYS A 74 7.00 3.17 1.43
C LYS A 74 6.20 4.35 1.98
N LEU A 75 5.55 4.16 3.12
CA LEU A 75 4.84 5.19 3.84
C LEU A 75 5.12 5.07 5.33
N ASP A 76 5.89 6.00 5.89
CA ASP A 76 6.36 5.92 7.29
C ASP A 76 7.14 4.61 7.56
N ASP A 77 6.66 3.81 8.50
CA ASP A 77 7.22 2.54 8.99
C ASP A 77 6.62 1.32 8.28
N ARG A 78 5.86 1.52 7.21
CA ARG A 78 5.19 0.46 6.45
C ARG A 78 5.49 0.52 4.96
N ILE A 79 5.43 -0.64 4.32
CA ILE A 79 5.50 -0.78 2.87
C ILE A 79 4.17 -1.32 2.38
N LEU A 80 3.46 -0.51 1.61
CA LEU A 80 2.20 -0.88 0.98
C LEU A 80 2.50 -1.59 -0.35
N LEU A 81 1.74 -2.65 -0.63
CA LEU A 81 1.86 -3.47 -1.83
C LEU A 81 0.53 -3.42 -2.59
N SER A 82 0.62 -3.30 -3.92
CA SER A 82 -0.53 -3.27 -4.82
C SER A 82 -0.24 -4.13 -6.06
N LYS A 83 -1.02 -5.20 -6.24
CA LYS A 83 -0.95 -6.02 -7.47
C LYS A 83 -1.39 -5.19 -8.67
N THR A 84 -0.88 -5.50 -9.85
CA THR A 84 -1.46 -4.95 -11.08
C THR A 84 -2.78 -5.65 -11.33
N GLY A 85 -3.88 -4.91 -11.18
CA GLY A 85 -5.20 -5.40 -11.50
C GLY A 85 -5.63 -4.94 -12.88
N VAL A 86 -6.12 -5.87 -13.69
CA VAL A 86 -6.93 -5.57 -14.90
C VAL A 86 -8.17 -4.72 -14.58
N ASN A 87 -8.53 -4.60 -13.31
CA ASN A 87 -9.72 -3.90 -12.82
C ASN A 87 -9.43 -2.47 -12.31
N PHE A 88 -8.25 -1.88 -12.60
CA PHE A 88 -7.94 -0.53 -12.13
C PHE A 88 -9.01 0.48 -12.54
N GLU A 89 -9.54 0.40 -13.77
CA GLU A 89 -10.58 1.32 -14.25
C GLU A 89 -11.87 1.19 -13.43
N ASP A 90 -12.29 -0.04 -13.11
CA ASP A 90 -13.48 -0.27 -12.30
C ASP A 90 -13.31 0.28 -10.89
N VAL A 91 -12.16 0.00 -10.26
CA VAL A 91 -11.82 0.55 -8.93
C VAL A 91 -11.79 2.08 -8.98
N TYR A 92 -11.13 2.66 -9.98
CA TYR A 92 -10.99 4.10 -10.14
C TYR A 92 -12.34 4.78 -10.38
N LYS A 93 -13.23 4.15 -11.15
CA LYS A 93 -14.59 4.63 -11.38
C LYS A 93 -15.41 4.63 -10.09
N VAL A 94 -15.45 3.49 -9.38
CA VAL A 94 -16.22 3.37 -8.12
C VAL A 94 -15.71 4.36 -7.08
N MET A 95 -14.39 4.50 -6.94
CA MET A 95 -13.78 5.49 -6.04
C MET A 95 -14.22 6.91 -6.40
N LYS A 96 -14.21 7.31 -7.68
CA LYS A 96 -14.68 8.65 -8.08
C LYS A 96 -16.14 8.93 -7.75
N GLU A 97 -16.98 7.91 -7.79
CA GLU A 97 -18.41 8.03 -7.51
C GLU A 97 -18.70 8.09 -6.00
N ARG A 98 -17.82 7.53 -5.16
CA ARG A 98 -18.05 7.30 -3.73
C ARG A 98 -17.14 8.13 -2.82
N SER A 99 -16.10 8.74 -3.36
CA SER A 99 -15.06 9.44 -2.59
C SER A 99 -14.89 10.88 -3.06
N GLU A 100 -14.37 11.72 -2.18
CA GLU A 100 -14.11 13.14 -2.43
C GLU A 100 -12.64 13.38 -2.79
N LEU A 101 -12.35 13.98 -3.94
CA LEU A 101 -10.98 14.36 -4.31
C LEU A 101 -10.42 15.38 -3.32
N GLN A 102 -9.35 15.00 -2.61
CA GLN A 102 -8.65 15.88 -1.69
C GLN A 102 -7.48 16.58 -2.36
N ILE A 103 -6.68 15.81 -3.13
CA ILE A 103 -5.48 16.30 -3.80
C ILE A 103 -5.37 15.69 -5.17
N LYS A 104 -5.04 16.53 -6.15
CA LYS A 104 -4.55 16.13 -7.45
C LYS A 104 -3.27 16.91 -7.72
N LYS A 105 -2.13 16.23 -7.66
CA LYS A 105 -0.82 16.87 -7.75
C LYS A 105 0.16 15.95 -8.43
N ASP A 106 0.87 16.48 -9.42
CA ASP A 106 1.90 15.77 -10.18
C ASP A 106 1.39 14.43 -10.72
N MET A 107 1.91 13.33 -10.18
CA MET A 107 1.60 11.96 -10.60
C MET A 107 0.57 11.27 -9.71
N ILE A 108 0.04 11.95 -8.69
CA ILE A 108 -0.85 11.34 -7.71
C ILE A 108 -2.21 12.03 -7.60
N GLU A 109 -3.20 11.23 -7.22
CA GLU A 109 -4.48 11.69 -6.72
C GLU A 109 -4.73 11.06 -5.34
N ILE A 110 -5.31 11.83 -4.42
CA ILE A 110 -5.77 11.35 -3.12
C ILE A 110 -7.26 11.63 -3.03
N TRP A 111 -8.04 10.57 -2.86
CA TRP A 111 -9.48 10.63 -2.69
C TRP A 111 -9.85 10.14 -1.29
N ASP A 112 -10.77 10.80 -0.63
CA ASP A 112 -11.23 10.47 0.71
C ASP A 112 -12.60 9.80 0.65
N ASP A 113 -12.68 8.57 1.15
CA ASP A 113 -13.93 7.89 1.47
C ASP A 113 -14.15 8.02 2.99
N PRO A 114 -14.91 9.04 3.44
CA PRO A 114 -15.16 9.25 4.86
C PRO A 114 -16.09 8.19 5.47
N GLU A 115 -16.92 7.53 4.66
CA GLU A 115 -17.85 6.49 5.11
C GLU A 115 -17.06 5.27 5.61
N HIS A 116 -16.05 4.85 4.83
CA HIS A 116 -15.21 3.70 5.15
C HIS A 116 -13.90 4.08 5.85
N ARG A 117 -13.62 5.38 5.98
CA ARG A 117 -12.38 5.96 6.53
C ARG A 117 -11.13 5.48 5.78
N ILE A 118 -11.20 5.56 4.46
CA ILE A 118 -10.13 5.14 3.56
C ILE A 118 -9.68 6.34 2.73
N LEU A 119 -8.37 6.58 2.71
CA LEU A 119 -7.75 7.41 1.69
C LEU A 119 -7.34 6.51 0.52
N HIS A 120 -7.91 6.75 -0.65
CA HIS A 120 -7.51 6.13 -1.90
C HIS A 120 -6.38 6.95 -2.52
N LEU A 121 -5.17 6.42 -2.47
CA LEU A 121 -4.04 6.98 -3.17
C LEU A 121 -3.94 6.33 -4.55
N ILE A 122 -3.98 7.16 -5.59
CA ILE A 122 -3.79 6.77 -6.99
C ILE A 122 -2.45 7.29 -7.47
N VAL A 123 -1.63 6.42 -8.05
CA VAL A 123 -0.42 6.79 -8.79
C VAL A 123 -0.73 6.64 -10.28
N VAL A 124 -1.03 7.76 -10.91
CA VAL A 124 -1.68 7.82 -12.24
C VAL A 124 -0.82 7.18 -13.34
N PRO A 125 0.49 7.48 -13.49
CA PRO A 125 1.27 6.98 -14.62
C PRO A 125 1.42 5.46 -14.66
N VAL A 126 1.41 4.83 -13.48
CA VAL A 126 1.51 3.36 -13.35
C VAL A 126 0.16 2.70 -13.07
N ARG A 127 -0.93 3.48 -13.05
CA ARG A 127 -2.30 3.00 -12.82
C ARG A 127 -2.40 2.12 -11.57
N LYS A 128 -1.82 2.62 -10.47
CA LYS A 128 -1.80 1.92 -9.18
C LYS A 128 -2.70 2.58 -8.17
N HIS A 129 -3.35 1.76 -7.38
CA HIS A 129 -4.21 2.18 -6.29
C HIS A 129 -3.70 1.59 -4.97
N PHE A 130 -3.71 2.42 -3.93
CA PHE A 130 -3.35 2.07 -2.56
C PHE A 130 -4.46 2.58 -1.61
N PRO A 131 -5.29 1.70 -1.05
CA PRO A 131 -6.21 2.06 0.00
C PRO A 131 -5.45 2.19 1.33
N ILE A 132 -5.67 3.30 2.04
CA ILE A 132 -5.00 3.61 3.30
C ILE A 132 -6.06 3.95 4.35
N GLU A 133 -6.28 3.05 5.29
CA GLU A 133 -7.18 3.28 6.42
C GLU A 133 -6.66 4.41 7.33
N TYR A 134 -7.58 5.19 7.90
CA TYR A 134 -7.31 6.15 8.97
C TYR A 134 -8.35 6.04 10.08
N SER A 135 -7.95 6.33 11.31
CA SER A 135 -8.84 6.26 12.48
C SER A 135 -9.42 7.61 12.87
N THR A 136 -8.69 8.70 12.59
CA THR A 136 -9.08 10.06 13.00
C THR A 136 -8.85 11.08 11.89
N ALA A 137 -9.57 12.20 11.94
CA ALA A 137 -9.37 13.31 11.01
C ALA A 137 -7.93 13.89 11.08
N LYS A 138 -7.31 13.89 12.27
CA LYS A 138 -5.92 14.32 12.46
C LYS A 138 -4.95 13.38 11.74
N GLU A 139 -5.16 12.07 11.86
CA GLU A 139 -4.36 11.07 11.15
C GLU A 139 -4.54 11.20 9.64
N LYS A 140 -5.79 11.33 9.17
CA LYS A 140 -6.11 11.59 7.75
C LYS A 140 -5.31 12.77 7.19
N MET A 141 -5.39 13.92 7.85
CA MET A 141 -4.65 15.11 7.43
C MET A 141 -3.13 14.89 7.45
N GLY A 142 -2.62 14.15 8.45
CA GLY A 142 -1.22 13.76 8.53
C GLY A 142 -0.77 12.93 7.34
N LEU A 143 -1.57 11.92 6.95
CA LEU A 143 -1.32 11.08 5.78
C LEU A 143 -1.33 11.89 4.49
N ILE A 144 -2.37 12.70 4.26
CA ILE A 144 -2.48 13.58 3.09
C ILE A 144 -1.24 14.46 2.97
N LYS A 145 -0.85 15.14 4.06
CA LYS A 145 0.31 16.03 4.07
C LYS A 145 1.61 15.28 3.74
N LYS A 146 1.82 14.11 4.35
CA LYS A 146 3.02 13.29 4.12
C LYS A 146 3.13 12.85 2.67
N ILE A 147 2.07 12.24 2.13
CA ILE A 147 2.01 11.74 0.75
C ILE A 147 2.25 12.89 -0.25
N SER A 148 1.72 14.08 0.02
CA SER A 148 1.88 15.26 -0.84
C SER A 148 3.29 15.85 -0.88
N LEU A 149 4.10 15.54 0.12
CA LEU A 149 5.50 15.96 0.25
C LEU A 149 6.48 14.89 -0.25
N MET A 150 6.00 13.70 -0.60
CA MET A 150 6.84 12.65 -1.19
C MET A 150 7.27 13.05 -2.61
N THR A 151 8.47 12.63 -2.98
CA THR A 151 8.95 12.68 -4.36
C THR A 151 8.48 11.45 -5.11
N TRP A 152 7.72 11.65 -6.18
CA TRP A 152 7.20 10.59 -7.04
C TRP A 152 8.09 10.49 -8.27
N SER A 153 8.96 9.48 -8.32
CA SER A 153 9.76 9.17 -9.49
C SER A 153 9.17 7.96 -10.22
N VAL A 154 8.93 8.09 -11.53
CA VAL A 154 8.75 6.92 -12.39
C VAL A 154 10.13 6.30 -12.55
N LEU A 155 10.40 5.16 -11.91
CA LEU A 155 11.53 4.34 -12.34
C LEU A 155 11.14 3.74 -13.71
N PRO A 156 11.95 3.90 -14.76
CA PRO A 156 11.66 3.30 -16.05
C PRO A 156 11.66 1.77 -15.94
N PRO A 157 10.88 1.08 -16.79
CA PRO A 157 10.78 -0.38 -16.80
C PRO A 157 12.10 -1.08 -17.14
#